data_AF-A0A2G2MMW7-F1
#
_entry.id   AF-A0A2G2MMW7-F1
#
_cell.length_a   1.000
_cell.length_b   1.000
_cell.length_c   1.000
_cell.angle_alpha   90.00
_cell.angle_beta   90.00
_cell.angle_gamma   90.00
#
_symmetry.space_group_name_H-M   'P 1'
#
loop_
_entity.id
_entity.type
_entity.pdbx_description
1 polymer ?
#
loop_
_entity_poly.entity_id
_entity_poly.type
_entity_poly.pdbx_seq_one_letter_code
_entity_poly.pdbx_strand_id
1 'polypeptide(L)'
;MNNKIIRKKLLLRRITTIFLFFILFVLWTYYYFMQSDFFELREVLVSGNSIIEENVVVKLSELEFGRNILKYNLTNIENSISTHPYVKNVNVRRKLFNTIIIDITERLEYAIIIYMGSNIYIDKDAKILKADDSYFKQNLPLITSVELLDFSVGEYLVLSNENKLERALQIIQAAKATEIINLISEISLREENIRIITVDGIEVIVSETECPVYMMLALEEILSELESINRKNVIVDMRNDGVVTVRERDVQEED
;
A
#
# COMPACT_ATOMS: atom_id res chain seq x y z
N MET A 1 -55.09 -56.70 18.77
CA MET A 1 -54.22 -55.53 19.01
C MET A 1 -53.10 -55.35 17.96
N ASN A 2 -52.58 -56.43 17.37
CA ASN A 2 -51.40 -56.41 16.48
C ASN A 2 -51.57 -55.65 15.13
N ASN A 3 -52.73 -55.76 14.46
CA ASN A 3 -52.97 -55.11 13.16
C ASN A 3 -52.99 -53.57 13.20
N LYS A 4 -53.37 -52.95 14.33
CA LYS A 4 -53.33 -51.48 14.49
C LYS A 4 -51.90 -50.95 14.60
N ILE A 5 -51.01 -51.70 15.26
CA ILE A 5 -49.58 -51.34 15.42
C ILE A 5 -48.85 -51.48 14.08
N ILE A 6 -49.11 -52.57 13.33
CA ILE A 6 -48.54 -52.79 11.99
C ILE A 6 -48.99 -51.71 11.00
N ARG A 7 -50.29 -51.36 10.98
CA ARG A 7 -50.82 -50.26 10.13
C ARG A 7 -50.22 -48.89 10.50
N LYS A 8 -50.07 -48.58 11.80
CA LYS A 8 -49.37 -47.36 12.24
C LYS A 8 -47.91 -47.32 11.78
N LYS A 9 -47.16 -48.43 11.91
CA LYS A 9 -45.77 -48.53 11.43
C LYS A 9 -45.65 -48.36 9.90
N LEU A 10 -46.58 -48.91 9.13
CA LEU A 10 -46.62 -48.76 7.66
C LEU A 10 -46.99 -47.33 7.21
N LEU A 11 -47.94 -46.67 7.89
CA LEU A 11 -48.30 -45.28 7.64
C LEU A 11 -47.16 -44.32 7.99
N LEU A 12 -46.50 -44.52 9.14
CA LEU A 12 -45.31 -43.75 9.53
C LEU A 12 -44.19 -43.92 8.51
N ARG A 13 -43.91 -45.14 8.04
CA ARG A 13 -42.95 -45.39 6.95
C ARG A 13 -43.30 -44.62 5.68
N ARG A 14 -44.58 -44.61 5.28
CA ARG A 14 -45.04 -43.88 4.09
C ARG A 14 -44.87 -42.36 4.23
N ILE A 15 -45.21 -41.80 5.40
CA ILE A 15 -45.02 -40.37 5.69
C ILE A 15 -43.53 -40.03 5.68
N THR A 16 -42.67 -40.84 6.32
CA THR A 16 -41.22 -40.61 6.30
C THR A 16 -40.64 -40.69 4.89
N THR A 17 -41.11 -41.61 4.05
CA THR A 17 -40.68 -41.71 2.65
C THR A 17 -41.13 -40.50 1.84
N ILE A 18 -42.38 -40.05 1.98
CA ILE A 18 -42.89 -38.83 1.31
C ILE A 18 -42.10 -37.60 1.75
N PHE A 19 -41.82 -37.48 3.05
CA PHE A 19 -41.02 -36.39 3.60
C PHE A 19 -39.59 -36.40 3.05
N LEU A 20 -38.97 -37.57 2.93
CA LEU A 20 -37.64 -37.71 2.33
C LEU A 20 -37.63 -37.32 0.85
N PHE A 21 -38.64 -37.74 0.07
CA PHE A 21 -38.79 -37.31 -1.32
C PHE A 21 -39.05 -35.80 -1.44
N PHE A 22 -39.81 -35.22 -0.51
CA PHE A 22 -40.03 -33.78 -0.47
C PHE A 22 -38.73 -33.01 -0.20
N ILE A 23 -37.91 -33.44 0.76
CA ILE A 23 -36.59 -32.86 1.01
C ILE A 23 -35.71 -32.98 -0.24
N LEU A 24 -35.68 -34.15 -0.88
CA LEU A 24 -34.90 -34.35 -2.10
C LEU A 24 -35.35 -33.40 -3.22
N PHE A 25 -36.66 -33.22 -3.39
CA PHE A 25 -37.22 -32.27 -4.36
C PHE A 25 -36.83 -30.82 -4.06
N VAL A 26 -36.87 -30.41 -2.79
CA VAL A 26 -36.44 -29.07 -2.36
C VAL A 26 -34.95 -28.86 -2.62
N LEU A 27 -34.10 -29.84 -2.30
CA LEU A 27 -32.66 -29.76 -2.60
C LEU A 27 -32.38 -29.69 -4.10
N TRP A 28 -33.14 -30.44 -4.90
CA TRP A 28 -32.96 -30.48 -6.35
C TRP A 28 -33.38 -29.15 -7.00
N THR A 29 -34.54 -28.61 -6.62
CA THR A 29 -35.00 -27.30 -7.08
C THR A 29 -34.07 -26.17 -6.65
N TYR A 30 -33.60 -26.20 -5.40
CA TYR A 30 -32.57 -25.28 -4.90
C TYR A 30 -31.27 -25.35 -5.70
N TYR A 31 -30.79 -26.55 -6.03
CA TYR A 31 -29.58 -26.75 -6.81
C TYR A 31 -29.67 -26.16 -8.22
N TYR A 32 -30.78 -26.35 -8.92
CA TYR A 32 -30.99 -25.73 -10.24
C TYR A 32 -31.17 -24.21 -10.15
N PHE A 33 -31.87 -23.73 -9.12
CA PHE A 33 -32.04 -22.29 -8.90
C PHE A 33 -30.68 -21.58 -8.72
N MET A 34 -29.76 -22.18 -7.96
CA MET A 34 -28.40 -21.66 -7.76
C MET A 34 -27.55 -21.63 -9.04
N GLN A 35 -27.93 -22.39 -10.07
CA GLN A 35 -27.26 -22.40 -11.37
C GLN A 35 -27.94 -21.51 -12.42
N SER A 36 -29.08 -20.89 -12.08
CA SER A 36 -29.84 -20.09 -13.02
C SER A 36 -29.16 -18.78 -13.41
N ASP A 37 -29.61 -18.23 -14.52
CA ASP A 37 -29.18 -16.94 -15.09
C ASP A 37 -29.44 -15.75 -14.15
N PHE A 38 -30.24 -15.96 -13.11
CA PHE A 38 -30.46 -15.00 -12.04
C PHE A 38 -29.16 -14.62 -11.32
N PHE A 39 -28.19 -15.54 -11.30
CA PHE A 39 -26.87 -15.33 -10.69
C PHE A 39 -25.78 -14.95 -11.70
N GLU A 40 -26.11 -14.58 -12.93
CA GLU A 40 -25.12 -14.12 -13.90
C GLU A 40 -24.48 -12.81 -13.48
N LEU A 41 -23.16 -12.71 -13.63
CA LEU A 41 -22.44 -11.45 -13.46
C LEU A 41 -22.86 -10.47 -14.55
N ARG A 42 -23.50 -9.37 -14.15
CA ARG A 42 -23.92 -8.27 -15.05
C ARG A 42 -23.19 -6.98 -14.79
N GLU A 43 -22.68 -6.80 -13.58
CA GLU A 43 -22.08 -5.55 -13.16
C GLU A 43 -20.89 -5.81 -12.24
N VAL A 44 -19.80 -5.09 -12.49
CA VAL A 44 -18.65 -5.01 -11.59
C VAL A 44 -18.51 -3.55 -11.21
N LEU A 45 -18.52 -3.26 -9.92
CA LEU A 45 -18.34 -1.91 -9.39
C LEU A 45 -16.99 -1.84 -8.70
N VAL A 46 -16.09 -1.03 -9.24
CA VAL A 46 -14.78 -0.77 -8.62
C VAL A 46 -14.83 0.55 -7.86
N SER A 47 -14.30 0.57 -6.64
CA SER A 47 -14.19 1.77 -5.83
C SER A 47 -12.85 1.88 -5.12
N GLY A 48 -12.48 3.11 -4.73
CA GLY A 48 -11.22 3.40 -4.03
C GLY A 48 -9.99 3.40 -4.94
N ASN A 49 -10.16 3.27 -6.25
CA ASN A 49 -9.11 3.47 -7.24
C ASN A 49 -9.03 4.94 -7.67
N SER A 50 -7.82 5.47 -7.75
CA SER A 50 -7.51 6.86 -8.12
C SER A 50 -6.32 6.93 -9.08
N ILE A 51 -5.30 6.12 -8.79
CA ILE A 51 -4.10 5.93 -9.61
C ILE A 51 -4.31 4.78 -10.60
N ILE A 52 -4.91 3.67 -10.17
CA ILE A 52 -5.15 2.48 -10.98
C ILE A 52 -6.44 2.69 -11.78
N GLU A 53 -6.38 2.52 -13.09
CA GLU A 53 -7.57 2.57 -13.94
C GLU A 53 -8.51 1.38 -13.63
N GLU A 54 -9.83 1.64 -13.66
CA GLU A 54 -10.86 0.64 -13.37
C GLU A 54 -10.77 -0.59 -14.31
N ASN A 55 -10.46 -0.37 -15.59
CA ASN A 55 -10.27 -1.44 -16.57
C ASN A 55 -9.13 -2.40 -16.20
N VAL A 56 -8.04 -1.93 -15.59
CA VAL A 56 -6.90 -2.73 -15.12
C VAL A 56 -7.34 -3.60 -13.96
N VAL A 57 -8.10 -3.03 -13.02
CA VAL A 57 -8.68 -3.78 -11.90
C VAL A 57 -9.61 -4.89 -12.39
N VAL A 58 -10.53 -4.56 -13.31
CA VAL A 58 -11.47 -5.54 -13.88
C VAL A 58 -10.70 -6.64 -14.62
N LYS A 59 -9.65 -6.29 -15.37
CA LYS A 59 -8.80 -7.27 -16.06
C LYS A 59 -8.07 -8.20 -15.09
N LEU A 60 -7.49 -7.66 -14.02
CA LEU A 60 -6.82 -8.45 -12.97
C LEU A 60 -7.79 -9.33 -12.19
N SER A 61 -9.05 -8.93 -12.08
CA SER A 61 -10.07 -9.70 -11.38
C SER A 61 -10.45 -11.02 -12.08
N GLU A 62 -10.10 -11.17 -13.37
CA GLU A 62 -10.47 -12.32 -14.22
C GLU A 62 -11.99 -12.61 -14.23
N LEU A 63 -12.80 -11.57 -13.97
CA LEU A 63 -14.24 -11.66 -13.98
C LEU A 63 -14.78 -11.62 -15.41
N GLU A 64 -15.56 -12.64 -15.75
CA GLU A 64 -16.26 -12.77 -17.02
C GLU A 64 -17.75 -12.45 -16.84
N PHE A 65 -18.26 -11.49 -17.61
CA PHE A 65 -19.68 -11.18 -17.67
C PHE A 65 -20.47 -12.38 -18.22
N GLY A 66 -21.68 -12.60 -17.71
CA GLY A 66 -22.53 -13.76 -18.05
C GLY A 66 -22.15 -15.06 -17.35
N ARG A 67 -21.07 -15.09 -16.55
CA ARG A 67 -20.74 -16.24 -15.70
C ARG A 67 -21.44 -16.13 -14.35
N ASN A 68 -21.86 -17.28 -13.82
CA ASN A 68 -22.53 -17.34 -12.51
C ASN A 68 -21.61 -16.86 -11.38
N ILE A 69 -22.02 -15.80 -10.66
CA ILE A 69 -21.23 -15.14 -9.62
C ILE A 69 -20.88 -16.04 -8.43
N LEU A 70 -21.69 -17.07 -8.18
CA LEU A 70 -21.50 -18.01 -7.07
C LEU A 70 -20.34 -18.97 -7.34
N LYS A 71 -19.92 -19.10 -8.61
CA LYS A 71 -18.79 -19.95 -9.01
C LYS A 71 -17.43 -19.31 -8.77
N TYR A 72 -17.37 -18.00 -8.53
CA TYR A 72 -16.10 -17.33 -8.26
C TYR A 72 -15.61 -17.59 -6.83
N ASN A 73 -14.30 -17.73 -6.67
CA ASN A 73 -13.66 -17.65 -5.36
C ASN A 73 -13.20 -16.20 -5.14
N LEU A 74 -13.84 -15.49 -4.20
CA LEU A 74 -13.56 -14.08 -3.96
C LEU A 74 -12.12 -13.85 -3.48
N THR A 75 -11.58 -14.77 -2.68
CA THR A 75 -10.20 -14.71 -2.21
C THR A 75 -9.19 -14.84 -3.35
N ASN A 76 -9.50 -15.66 -4.37
CA ASN A 76 -8.62 -15.76 -5.54
C ASN A 76 -8.63 -14.45 -6.35
N ILE A 77 -9.80 -13.80 -6.47
CA ILE A 77 -9.93 -12.50 -7.13
C ILE A 77 -9.14 -11.45 -6.35
N GLU A 78 -9.29 -11.40 -5.03
CA GLU A 78 -8.52 -10.51 -4.14
C GLU A 78 -7.01 -10.69 -4.32
N ASN A 79 -6.55 -11.95 -4.32
CA ASN A 79 -5.13 -12.29 -4.52
C ASN A 79 -4.63 -11.85 -5.90
N SER A 80 -5.42 -12.07 -6.96
CA SER A 80 -5.07 -11.68 -8.32
C SER A 80 -4.92 -10.16 -8.44
N ILE A 81 -5.89 -9.39 -7.92
CA ILE A 81 -5.81 -7.92 -7.93
C ILE A 81 -4.65 -7.42 -7.07
N SER A 82 -4.37 -8.08 -5.93
CA SER A 82 -3.28 -7.71 -5.02
C SER A 82 -1.88 -7.90 -5.60
N THR A 83 -1.73 -8.59 -6.74
CA THR A 83 -0.46 -8.67 -7.47
C THR A 83 -0.03 -7.32 -8.04
N HIS A 84 -0.95 -6.39 -8.25
CA HIS A 84 -0.61 -5.07 -8.76
C HIS A 84 0.17 -4.26 -7.70
N PRO A 85 1.35 -3.68 -8.04
CA PRO A 85 2.23 -3.05 -7.05
C PRO A 85 1.57 -1.91 -6.25
N TYR A 86 0.71 -1.12 -6.91
CA TYR A 86 -0.03 -0.02 -6.28
C TYR A 86 -1.19 -0.45 -5.39
N VAL A 87 -1.49 -1.76 -5.27
CA VAL A 87 -2.58 -2.22 -4.40
C VAL A 87 -2.04 -2.47 -2.98
N LYS A 88 -2.65 -1.79 -2.00
CA LYS A 88 -2.38 -2.01 -0.56
C LYS A 88 -3.31 -3.06 0.01
N ASN A 89 -4.60 -2.96 -0.29
CA ASN A 89 -5.63 -3.88 0.17
C ASN A 89 -6.75 -3.97 -0.87
N VAL A 90 -7.42 -5.12 -0.91
CA VAL A 90 -8.58 -5.37 -1.77
C VAL A 90 -9.63 -6.08 -0.93
N ASN A 91 -10.89 -5.66 -1.06
CA ASN A 91 -12.03 -6.35 -0.50
C ASN A 91 -13.04 -6.60 -1.63
N VAL A 92 -13.27 -7.88 -1.94
CA VAL A 92 -14.23 -8.28 -2.96
C VAL A 92 -15.46 -8.85 -2.29
N ARG A 93 -16.62 -8.28 -2.58
CA ARG A 93 -17.90 -8.77 -2.08
C ARG A 93 -18.94 -8.88 -3.18
N ARG A 94 -19.86 -9.81 -2.99
CA ARG A 94 -21.05 -9.91 -3.84
C ARG A 94 -22.10 -8.92 -3.35
N LYS A 95 -22.71 -8.19 -4.28
CA LYS A 95 -23.92 -7.42 -4.05
C LYS A 95 -25.04 -8.08 -4.85
N LEU A 96 -25.99 -8.67 -4.12
CA LEU A 96 -27.22 -9.34 -4.57
C LEU A 96 -27.27 -9.80 -6.04
N PHE A 97 -27.38 -11.12 -6.21
CA PHE A 97 -27.69 -11.84 -7.45
C PHE A 97 -26.69 -11.66 -8.60
N ASN A 98 -26.35 -10.45 -9.05
CA ASN A 98 -25.65 -10.24 -10.32
C ASN A 98 -24.49 -9.22 -10.29
N THR A 99 -24.18 -8.62 -9.13
CA THR A 99 -23.12 -7.60 -9.01
C THR A 99 -21.98 -8.07 -8.11
N ILE A 100 -20.74 -7.78 -8.51
CA ILE A 100 -19.54 -7.88 -7.67
C ILE A 100 -19.02 -6.47 -7.40
N ILE A 101 -18.73 -6.16 -6.14
CA ILE A 101 -18.06 -4.93 -5.73
C ILE A 101 -16.61 -5.27 -5.38
N ILE A 102 -15.70 -4.46 -5.92
CA ILE A 102 -14.27 -4.50 -5.63
C ILE A 102 -13.90 -3.16 -5.01
N ASP A 103 -13.57 -3.17 -3.72
CA ASP A 103 -13.03 -1.97 -3.05
C ASP A 103 -11.52 -2.11 -2.93
N ILE A 104 -10.79 -1.11 -3.39
CA ILE A 104 -9.33 -1.05 -3.38
C ILE A 104 -8.86 0.05 -2.46
N THR A 105 -7.77 -0.23 -1.74
CA THR A 105 -6.95 0.81 -1.11
C THR A 105 -5.63 0.86 -1.87
N GLU A 106 -5.31 1.99 -2.47
CA GLU A 106 -4.08 2.19 -3.22
C GLU A 106 -2.91 2.59 -2.32
N ARG A 107 -1.70 2.24 -2.76
CA ARG A 107 -0.43 2.74 -2.23
C ARG A 107 -0.11 4.06 -2.90
N LEU A 108 0.47 4.98 -2.13
CA LEU A 108 0.94 6.27 -2.62
C LEU A 108 2.46 6.27 -2.65
N GLU A 109 3.01 6.86 -3.71
CA GLU A 109 4.44 7.11 -3.82
C GLU A 109 4.89 7.97 -2.63
N TYR A 110 5.92 7.52 -1.93
CA TYR A 110 6.32 8.07 -0.63
C TYR A 110 7.71 8.68 -0.65
N ALA A 111 8.64 8.02 -1.33
CA ALA A 111 10.01 8.45 -1.57
C ALA A 111 10.52 7.82 -2.88
N ILE A 112 11.62 8.37 -3.41
CA ILE A 112 12.31 7.83 -4.59
C ILE A 112 13.70 7.41 -4.17
N ILE A 113 14.12 6.22 -4.57
CA ILE A 113 15.49 5.74 -4.42
C ILE A 113 16.20 5.83 -5.77
N ILE A 114 17.38 6.42 -5.76
CA ILE A 114 18.25 6.49 -6.95
C ILE A 114 19.23 5.32 -6.88
N TYR A 115 19.16 4.43 -7.88
CA TYR A 115 20.06 3.29 -7.98
C TYR A 115 20.42 3.00 -9.43
N MET A 116 21.73 3.05 -9.76
CA MET A 116 22.27 2.72 -11.09
C MET A 116 21.56 3.43 -12.26
N GLY A 117 21.12 4.68 -12.06
CA GLY A 117 20.41 5.47 -13.08
C GLY A 117 18.90 5.24 -13.17
N SER A 118 18.36 4.28 -12.41
CA SER A 118 16.92 4.04 -12.27
C SER A 118 16.36 4.75 -11.04
N ASN A 119 15.13 5.25 -11.17
CA ASN A 119 14.33 5.82 -10.09
C ASN A 119 13.35 4.77 -9.57
N ILE A 120 13.57 4.31 -8.35
CA ILE A 120 12.76 3.29 -7.69
C ILE A 120 11.76 4.00 -6.77
N TYR A 121 10.48 3.91 -7.08
CA TYR A 121 9.42 4.54 -6.29
C TYR A 121 8.94 3.57 -5.23
N ILE A 122 8.99 4.01 -3.97
CA ILE A 122 8.55 3.21 -2.83
C ILE A 122 7.38 3.85 -2.11
N ASP A 123 6.56 3.04 -1.45
CA ASP A 123 5.54 3.52 -0.52
C ASP A 123 6.09 3.67 0.92
N LYS A 124 5.21 4.06 1.86
CA LYS A 124 5.59 4.25 3.26
C LYS A 124 6.05 2.98 3.99
N ASP A 125 5.70 1.80 3.45
CA ASP A 125 6.07 0.51 4.00
C ASP A 125 7.29 -0.07 3.24
N ALA A 126 7.99 0.75 2.44
CA ALA A 126 9.10 0.38 1.56
C ALA A 126 8.73 -0.62 0.44
N LYS A 127 7.45 -0.74 0.06
CA LYS A 127 7.05 -1.55 -1.09
C LYS A 127 7.39 -0.83 -2.39
N ILE A 128 8.02 -1.53 -3.32
CA ILE A 128 8.42 -1.00 -4.62
C ILE A 128 7.21 -0.96 -5.56
N LEU A 129 6.82 0.24 -5.97
CA LEU A 129 5.62 0.48 -6.78
C LEU A 129 5.92 0.48 -8.27
N LYS A 130 7.03 1.10 -8.67
CA LYS A 130 7.54 1.13 -10.04
C LYS A 130 9.03 1.46 -10.04
N ALA A 131 9.67 1.17 -11.16
CA ALA A 131 11.01 1.64 -11.47
C ALA A 131 11.01 2.18 -12.90
N ASP A 132 11.56 3.38 -13.10
CA ASP A 132 11.70 3.98 -14.43
C ASP A 132 12.96 4.84 -14.51
N ASP A 133 13.39 5.12 -15.74
CA ASP A 133 14.57 5.96 -16.04
C ASP A 133 14.16 7.42 -16.35
N SER A 134 12.95 7.82 -15.95
CA SER A 134 12.39 9.13 -16.33
C SER A 134 12.86 10.25 -15.39
N TYR A 135 12.85 11.49 -15.88
CA TYR A 135 13.20 12.65 -15.04
C TYR A 135 12.21 12.81 -13.89
N PHE A 136 12.75 13.12 -12.71
CA PHE A 136 12.03 13.21 -11.43
C PHE A 136 10.69 13.95 -11.52
N LYS A 137 9.67 13.38 -10.88
CA LYS A 137 8.51 14.15 -10.43
C LYS A 137 8.95 15.05 -9.28
N GLN A 138 8.80 16.37 -9.44
CA GLN A 138 8.89 17.31 -8.32
C GLN A 138 7.84 16.89 -7.25
N ASN A 139 8.24 16.98 -5.97
CA ASN A 139 7.44 16.76 -4.74
C ASN A 139 7.63 15.44 -3.98
N LEU A 140 8.65 14.63 -4.27
CA LEU A 140 9.03 13.49 -3.41
C LEU A 140 10.49 13.61 -2.98
N PRO A 141 10.82 13.32 -1.71
CA PRO A 141 12.20 13.29 -1.26
C PRO A 141 12.94 12.11 -1.89
N LEU A 142 14.21 12.34 -2.21
CA LEU A 142 15.14 11.31 -2.64
C LEU A 142 15.74 10.61 -1.42
N ILE A 143 15.88 9.29 -1.47
CA ILE A 143 16.72 8.53 -0.55
C ILE A 143 17.93 8.06 -1.35
N THR A 144 19.12 8.50 -0.94
CA THR A 144 20.37 8.24 -1.68
C THR A 144 21.36 7.46 -0.84
N SER A 145 22.44 7.03 -1.50
CA SER A 145 23.55 6.32 -0.87
C SER A 145 23.11 5.05 -0.17
N VAL A 146 22.16 4.35 -0.79
CA VAL A 146 21.66 3.05 -0.37
C VAL A 146 22.47 1.94 -1.01
N GLU A 147 22.85 0.95 -0.21
CA GLU A 147 23.43 -0.29 -0.71
C GLU A 147 22.30 -1.28 -1.00
N LEU A 148 21.75 -1.21 -2.22
CA LEU A 148 20.79 -2.19 -2.72
C LEU A 148 21.51 -3.47 -3.13
N LEU A 149 20.99 -4.61 -2.66
CA LEU A 149 21.41 -5.95 -3.10
C LEU A 149 20.73 -6.31 -4.42
N ASP A 150 19.40 -6.18 -4.47
CA ASP A 150 18.54 -6.42 -5.63
C ASP A 150 17.21 -5.71 -5.42
N PHE A 151 16.42 -5.55 -6.48
CA PHE A 151 15.04 -5.07 -6.36
C PHE A 151 14.11 -5.66 -7.41
N SER A 152 12.83 -5.78 -7.04
CA SER A 152 11.77 -6.19 -7.95
C SER A 152 10.50 -5.39 -7.66
N VAL A 153 9.83 -4.93 -8.71
CA VAL A 153 8.58 -4.20 -8.58
C VAL A 153 7.51 -5.13 -7.97
N GLY A 154 6.79 -4.64 -6.97
CA GLY A 154 5.82 -5.42 -6.19
C GLY A 154 6.39 -6.07 -4.93
N GLU A 155 7.71 -6.13 -4.77
CA GLU A 155 8.37 -6.62 -3.55
C GLU A 155 8.67 -5.48 -2.57
N TYR A 156 9.06 -5.86 -1.35
CA TYR A 156 9.60 -4.92 -0.38
C TYR A 156 11.09 -4.70 -0.63
N LEU A 157 11.53 -3.45 -0.46
CA LEU A 157 12.93 -3.10 -0.57
C LEU A 157 13.76 -3.78 0.54
N VAL A 158 14.87 -4.39 0.16
CA VAL A 158 15.83 -5.01 1.08
C VAL A 158 17.19 -4.33 0.91
N LEU A 159 17.72 -3.78 2.01
CA LEU A 159 19.01 -3.07 2.04
C LEU A 159 19.94 -3.72 3.05
N SER A 160 21.26 -3.56 2.87
CA SER A 160 22.26 -3.99 3.85
C SER A 160 22.07 -3.34 5.23
N ASN A 161 21.48 -2.14 5.29
CA ASN A 161 21.25 -1.38 6.51
C ASN A 161 19.75 -1.01 6.68
N GLU A 162 18.95 -1.99 7.10
CA GLU A 162 17.50 -1.83 7.29
C GLU A 162 17.14 -0.76 8.34
N ASN A 163 17.94 -0.62 9.41
CA ASN A 163 17.69 0.35 10.48
C ASN A 163 17.75 1.80 9.97
N LYS A 164 18.71 2.13 9.11
CA LYS A 164 18.82 3.48 8.53
C LYS A 164 17.66 3.78 7.57
N LEU A 165 17.19 2.80 6.82
CA LEU A 165 16.02 2.96 5.96
C LEU A 165 14.76 3.21 6.79
N GLU A 166 14.54 2.41 7.82
CA GLU A 166 13.39 2.59 8.72
C GLU A 166 13.42 4.02 9.31
N ARG A 167 14.58 4.45 9.81
CA ARG A 167 14.76 5.79 10.35
C ARG A 167 14.51 6.88 9.30
N ALA A 168 14.99 6.72 8.07
CA ALA A 168 14.72 7.65 6.99
C ALA A 168 13.22 7.76 6.66
N LEU A 169 12.51 6.63 6.62
CA LEU A 169 11.06 6.61 6.42
C LEU A 169 10.30 7.28 7.57
N GLN A 170 10.75 7.09 8.82
CA GLN A 170 10.22 7.81 9.98
C GLN A 170 10.45 9.33 9.89
N ILE A 171 11.62 9.76 9.39
CA ILE A 171 11.91 11.18 9.14
C ILE A 171 10.96 11.74 8.08
N ILE A 172 10.76 11.03 6.96
CA ILE A 172 9.78 11.45 5.92
C ILE A 172 8.37 11.52 6.50
N GLN A 173 8.00 10.59 7.39
CA GLN A 173 6.70 10.59 8.06
C GLN A 173 6.52 11.81 8.96
N ALA A 174 7.53 12.12 9.77
CA ALA A 174 7.53 13.31 10.60
C ALA A 174 7.45 14.58 9.74
N ALA A 175 8.27 14.69 8.69
CA ALA A 175 8.28 15.84 7.80
C ALA A 175 6.93 16.05 7.07
N LYS A 176 6.23 14.97 6.73
CA LYS A 176 4.86 15.05 6.20
C LYS A 176 3.86 15.51 7.27
N ALA A 177 3.99 15.03 8.50
CA ALA A 177 3.11 15.39 9.61
C ALA A 177 3.31 16.83 10.09
N THR A 178 4.52 17.38 9.94
CA THR A 178 4.85 18.78 10.25
C THR A 178 4.83 19.67 9.00
N GLU A 179 4.30 19.18 7.87
CA GLU A 179 4.11 19.93 6.62
C GLU A 179 5.40 20.50 5.95
N ILE A 180 6.60 20.16 6.44
CA ILE A 180 7.88 20.59 5.85
C ILE A 180 8.45 19.67 4.77
N ILE A 181 7.76 18.58 4.43
CA ILE A 181 8.26 17.60 3.46
C ILE A 181 8.66 18.23 2.11
N ASN A 182 7.99 19.29 1.68
CA ASN A 182 8.28 19.99 0.43
C ASN A 182 9.58 20.80 0.49
N LEU A 183 10.13 21.04 1.68
CA LEU A 183 11.42 21.68 1.88
C LEU A 183 12.56 20.66 1.80
N ILE A 184 12.27 19.36 1.86
CA ILE A 184 13.27 18.29 1.84
C ILE A 184 13.45 17.78 0.41
N SER A 185 14.66 17.93 -0.13
CA SER A 185 15.04 17.40 -1.43
C SER A 185 15.53 15.96 -1.31
N GLU A 186 16.38 15.68 -0.32
CA GLU A 186 17.10 14.40 -0.21
C GLU A 186 17.34 14.01 1.25
N ILE A 187 17.36 12.70 1.49
CA ILE A 187 17.81 12.05 2.72
C ILE A 187 18.92 11.08 2.34
N SER A 188 20.15 11.40 2.74
CA SER A 188 21.34 10.61 2.43
C SER A 188 21.68 9.67 3.58
N LEU A 189 21.94 8.40 3.24
CA LEU A 189 22.34 7.36 4.20
C LEU A 189 23.85 7.05 4.18
N ARG A 190 24.64 7.86 3.44
CA ARG A 190 26.06 7.59 3.12
C ARG A 190 26.96 7.48 4.34
N GLU A 191 26.76 8.40 5.28
CA GLU A 191 27.69 8.61 6.38
C GLU A 191 27.25 7.86 7.63
N GLU A 192 28.01 7.99 8.73
CA GLU A 192 27.62 7.45 10.04
C GLU A 192 26.21 7.92 10.42
N ASN A 193 25.95 9.23 10.30
CA ASN A 193 24.65 9.84 10.60
C ASN A 193 23.84 10.04 9.31
N ILE A 194 22.51 9.99 9.43
CA ILE A 194 21.61 10.38 8.35
C ILE A 194 21.73 11.90 8.13
N ARG A 195 21.65 12.32 6.86
CA ARG A 195 21.65 13.74 6.49
C ARG A 195 20.43 14.08 5.67
N ILE A 196 19.80 15.21 5.96
CA ILE A 196 18.72 15.79 5.17
C ILE A 196 19.32 16.93 4.35
N ILE A 197 18.98 17.02 3.07
CA ILE A 197 19.35 18.13 2.20
C ILE A 197 18.05 18.80 1.77
N THR A 198 17.94 20.10 2.05
CA THR A 198 16.76 20.89 1.68
C THR A 198 16.80 21.31 0.22
N VAL A 199 15.66 21.74 -0.33
CA VAL A 199 15.55 22.29 -1.69
C VAL A 199 16.45 23.53 -1.87
N ASP A 200 16.67 24.30 -0.81
CA ASP A 200 17.58 25.46 -0.80
C ASP A 200 19.07 25.08 -0.62
N GLY A 201 19.38 23.79 -0.50
CA GLY A 201 20.75 23.29 -0.37
C GLY A 201 21.32 23.28 1.04
N ILE A 202 20.51 23.59 2.07
CA ILE A 202 20.89 23.48 3.48
C ILE A 202 21.02 21.99 3.81
N GLU A 203 22.10 21.64 4.50
CA GLU A 203 22.33 20.27 4.95
C GLU A 203 22.16 20.16 6.45
N VAL A 204 21.43 19.13 6.86
CA VAL A 204 21.06 18.91 8.24
C VAL A 204 21.57 17.55 8.66
N ILE A 205 22.42 17.50 9.68
CA ILE A 205 22.87 16.25 10.28
C ILE A 205 21.91 15.92 11.41
N VAL A 206 21.21 14.79 11.30
CA VAL A 206 20.13 14.47 12.25
C VAL A 206 20.60 13.59 13.40
N SER A 207 19.95 13.75 14.55
CA SER A 207 20.08 12.83 15.68
C SER A 207 19.46 11.47 15.36
N GLU A 208 20.16 10.39 15.70
CA GLU A 208 19.66 9.02 15.57
C GLU A 208 18.65 8.66 16.67
N THR A 209 18.77 9.30 17.84
CA THR A 209 18.02 8.94 19.06
C THR A 209 16.78 9.81 19.29
N GLU A 210 16.79 11.05 18.81
CA GLU A 210 15.69 11.98 19.05
C GLU A 210 14.39 11.54 18.36
N CYS A 211 13.23 11.97 18.87
CA CYS A 211 11.95 11.72 18.20
C CYS A 211 11.90 12.49 16.87
N PRO A 212 11.63 11.83 15.72
CA PRO A 212 11.58 12.49 14.41
C PRO A 212 10.64 13.69 14.35
N VAL A 213 9.49 13.63 15.03
CA VAL A 213 8.51 14.73 15.01
C VAL A 213 9.06 16.00 15.67
N TYR A 214 9.69 15.88 16.85
CA TYR A 214 10.29 17.05 17.52
C TYR A 214 11.45 17.63 16.70
N MET A 215 12.27 16.76 16.11
CA MET A 215 13.36 17.16 15.24
C MET A 215 12.85 17.93 14.01
N MET A 216 11.76 17.49 13.38
CA MET A 216 11.20 18.19 12.22
C MET A 216 10.55 19.53 12.60
N LEU A 217 9.91 19.64 13.76
CA LEU A 217 9.41 20.93 14.27
C LEU A 217 10.55 21.91 14.56
N ALA A 218 11.62 21.46 15.20
CA ALA A 218 12.80 22.29 15.44
C ALA A 218 13.47 22.69 14.12
N LEU A 219 13.57 21.76 13.17
CA LEU A 219 14.11 22.04 11.85
C LEU A 219 13.29 23.09 11.11
N GLU A 220 11.95 23.02 11.17
CA GLU A 220 11.07 24.04 10.58
C GLU A 220 11.38 25.44 11.10
N GLU A 221 11.51 25.60 12.42
CA GLU A 221 11.85 26.87 13.06
C GLU A 221 13.21 27.39 12.60
N ILE A 222 14.23 26.52 12.58
CA ILE A 222 15.58 26.85 12.12
C ILE A 222 15.58 27.27 10.64
N LEU A 223 14.88 26.53 9.77
CA LEU A 223 14.83 26.85 8.35
C LEU A 223 14.14 28.20 8.10
N SER A 224 13.08 28.50 8.84
CA SER A 224 12.38 29.80 8.80
C SER A 224 13.31 30.95 9.24
N GLU A 225 14.07 30.76 10.31
CA GLU A 225 15.05 31.75 10.77
C GLU A 225 16.14 31.99 9.69
N LEU A 226 16.70 30.91 9.15
CA LEU A 226 17.73 30.97 8.10
C LEU A 226 17.23 31.65 6.82
N GLU A 227 15.98 31.39 6.44
CA GLU A 227 15.34 32.06 5.30
C GLU A 227 15.21 33.56 5.55
N SER A 228 14.78 33.97 6.76
CA SER A 228 14.60 35.38 7.13
C SER A 228 15.88 36.21 7.04
N ILE A 229 17.04 35.58 7.26
CA ILE A 229 18.37 36.20 7.14
C ILE A 229 19.07 35.86 5.81
N ASN A 230 18.37 35.21 4.88
CA ASN A 230 18.85 34.78 3.56
C ASN A 230 20.16 33.96 3.61
N ARG A 231 20.26 33.03 4.57
CA ARG A 231 21.46 32.22 4.80
C ARG A 231 21.22 30.76 4.36
N LYS A 232 21.66 30.41 3.15
CA LYS A 232 21.33 29.12 2.50
C LYS A 232 22.47 28.09 2.45
N ASN A 233 23.73 28.53 2.40
CA ASN A 233 24.89 27.61 2.28
C ASN A 233 25.46 27.21 3.64
N VAL A 234 24.65 26.51 4.45
CA VAL A 234 25.02 26.13 5.82
C VAL A 234 24.78 24.65 6.10
N ILE A 235 25.50 24.16 7.10
CA ILE A 235 25.27 22.86 7.73
C ILE A 235 24.66 23.12 9.11
N VAL A 236 23.45 22.59 9.32
CA VAL A 236 22.76 22.55 10.60
C VAL A 236 23.07 21.20 11.25
N ASP A 237 23.79 21.21 12.36
CA ASP A 237 24.09 20.00 13.12
C ASP A 237 23.10 19.87 14.28
N MET A 238 22.24 18.86 14.18
CA MET A 238 21.21 18.49 15.17
C MET A 238 21.49 17.11 15.79
N ARG A 239 22.74 16.64 15.77
CA ARG A 239 23.09 15.30 16.30
C ARG A 239 22.90 15.17 17.81
N ASN A 240 23.06 16.27 18.54
CA ASN A 240 22.99 16.29 19.99
C ASN A 240 21.62 16.82 20.43
N ASP A 241 20.91 16.05 21.24
CA ASP A 241 19.58 16.40 21.73
C ASP A 241 19.57 17.81 22.36
N GLY A 242 18.74 18.70 21.80
CA GLY A 242 18.56 20.08 22.28
C GLY A 242 19.72 21.04 22.00
N VAL A 243 20.77 20.61 21.28
CA VAL A 243 21.88 21.49 20.88
C VAL A 243 21.97 21.54 19.37
N VAL A 244 21.62 22.69 18.81
CA VAL A 244 21.72 22.98 17.37
C VAL A 244 22.93 23.88 17.13
N THR A 245 23.76 23.52 16.16
CA THR A 245 24.82 24.42 15.68
C THR A 245 24.71 24.66 14.19
N VAL A 246 24.97 25.89 13.75
CA VAL A 246 24.93 26.26 12.33
C VAL A 246 26.31 26.73 11.91
N ARG A 247 26.92 26.05 10.95
CA ARG A 247 28.23 26.39 10.37
C ARG A 247 28.12 26.60 8.87
N GLU A 248 29.04 27.36 8.30
CA GLU A 248 29.13 27.49 6.85
C GLU A 248 29.58 26.17 6.24
N ARG A 249 29.06 25.87 5.05
CA ARG A 249 29.59 24.76 4.26
C ARG A 249 30.88 25.26 3.60
N ASP A 250 32.03 24.77 4.07
CA ASP A 250 33.31 25.04 3.43
C ASP A 250 33.23 24.58 1.96
N VAL A 251 33.42 25.51 1.03
CA VAL A 251 33.58 25.18 -0.38
C VAL A 251 34.95 24.54 -0.50
N GLN A 252 35.02 23.21 -0.62
CA GLN A 252 36.22 22.60 -1.17
C GLN A 252 36.31 23.06 -2.63
N GLU A 253 37.27 23.94 -2.92
CA GLU A 253 37.73 24.17 -4.28
C GLU A 253 38.20 22.80 -4.81
N GLU A 254 37.47 22.21 -5.74
CA GLU A 254 37.96 21.07 -6.53
C GLU A 254 39.11 21.59 -7.39
N ASP A 255 40.34 21.28 -6.99
CA ASP A 255 41.56 21.37 -7.81
C ASP A 255 41.57 20.31 -8.94
#